data_AF-A0A0E3ZTV5-F1
#
_entry.id   AF-A0A0E3ZTV5-F1
#
_cell.length_a   1.000
_cell.length_b   1.000
_cell.length_c   1.000
_cell.angle_alpha   90.00
_cell.angle_beta   90.00
_cell.angle_gamma   90.00
#
_symmetry.space_group_name_H-M   'P 1'
#
loop_
_entity.id
_entity.type
_entity.pdbx_description
1 polymer ?
#
loop_
_entity_poly.entity_id
_entity_poly.type
_entity_poly.pdbx_seq_one_letter_code
_entity_poly.pdbx_strand_id
1 'polypeptide(L)'
;MDYFKHLLDLLKAERDEDRNQYRRLTETTSIAERRANGLTWYPIAIRSSEMSRGDYVTVEVERTTHQDLSHQLRTGMPALFFSNHDPKTDRVEGTIAYQSGNRLKITILTDELPDWSRDGKLGVEMLFDDKSYDEMEEALKTANTLSQDAKNRLVSILIGQSSPTFHPDVPKPSIPKLNNSQLRAVEKILSANELAIVHGPPGTGKTTTLVQAIKALNKQDHQKILVVAPSNTAVDLLSEKLHEEGLNVLRVGNPARISDRLMALTLDHKMAEHSLMKEAKKLKKQANEFKNMAHKYKRSFGKAERDQRKALFDEAHRIMKDVGNTEQYIVDDLIAKAQVITATLVGSNQYMIRNLKFHTVVIDEAGQALEPACWIPILKAQKLVLAGDHCQLSPTIKSSEAARKGLSTTLLEKCVALHPEAVTLLEEQYRMHEHIMGYSSQVFYGSQLRAHASVATHSLFPGDGALVFIDTAGCGFEEKLEGTSSTNPDEAAFLMKHLTHVVSELEPYYTPETFPSIAIISPYKQQLNLLNEQLLHAPELEPYRPKIAVNTIDSFQGQERDIVYISMTRSNDQGEIGFLSDIRRMNVAMTRARKKLVVIGDSATLSGLPFYADFITYAEHLHAYQSAWEWM
;
A
#
# COMPACT_ATOMS: atom_id res chain seq x y z
N MET A 1 -31.81 -11.41 -3.83
CA MET A 1 -30.75 -10.72 -3.05
C MET A 1 -29.83 -10.03 -4.03
N ASP A 2 -29.62 -8.73 -3.87
CA ASP A 2 -28.95 -7.85 -4.86
C ASP A 2 -27.53 -7.46 -4.43
N TYR A 3 -26.79 -8.38 -3.78
CA TYR A 3 -25.49 -8.11 -3.13
C TYR A 3 -24.46 -7.50 -4.09
N PHE A 4 -24.20 -8.18 -5.20
CA PHE A 4 -23.21 -7.76 -6.19
C PHE A 4 -23.66 -6.54 -7.00
N LYS A 5 -24.97 -6.37 -7.22
CA LYS A 5 -25.49 -5.17 -7.89
C LYS A 5 -25.33 -3.94 -7.02
N HIS A 6 -25.62 -4.04 -5.72
CA HIS A 6 -25.34 -2.95 -4.78
C HIS A 6 -23.86 -2.57 -4.78
N LEU A 7 -22.95 -3.55 -4.73
CA LEU A 7 -21.51 -3.28 -4.84
C LEU A 7 -21.09 -2.64 -6.16
N LEU A 8 -21.69 -3.05 -7.28
CA LEU A 8 -21.47 -2.44 -8.60
C LEU A 8 -21.91 -0.97 -8.62
N ASP A 9 -23.07 -0.66 -8.04
CA ASP A 9 -23.58 0.72 -7.94
C ASP A 9 -22.66 1.60 -7.07
N LEU A 10 -22.15 1.06 -5.96
CA LEU A 10 -21.17 1.75 -5.11
C LEU A 10 -19.84 1.98 -5.82
N LEU A 11 -19.32 0.96 -6.52
CA LEU A 11 -18.07 1.06 -7.28
C LEU A 11 -18.20 2.11 -8.40
N LYS A 12 -19.36 2.17 -9.05
CA LYS A 12 -19.64 3.18 -10.08
C LYS A 12 -19.65 4.60 -9.48
N ALA A 13 -20.33 4.80 -8.35
CA ALA A 13 -20.33 6.10 -7.67
C ALA A 13 -18.93 6.54 -7.23
N GLU A 14 -18.09 5.59 -6.79
CA GLU A 14 -16.68 5.84 -6.48
C GLU A 14 -15.87 6.22 -7.73
N ARG A 15 -16.00 5.43 -8.82
CA ARG A 15 -15.31 5.69 -10.10
C ARG A 15 -15.66 7.07 -10.65
N ASP A 16 -16.93 7.44 -10.62
CA ASP A 16 -17.42 8.71 -11.14
C ASP A 16 -16.87 9.90 -10.33
N GLU A 17 -16.84 9.79 -8.99
CA GLU A 17 -16.27 10.84 -8.13
C GLU A 17 -14.75 10.95 -8.28
N ASP A 18 -14.02 9.84 -8.28
CA ASP A 18 -12.56 9.82 -8.46
C ASP A 18 -12.17 10.41 -9.84
N ARG A 19 -12.92 10.06 -10.90
CA ARG A 19 -12.75 10.64 -12.24
C ARG A 19 -13.05 12.14 -12.26
N ASN A 20 -14.08 12.58 -11.55
CA ASN A 20 -14.40 14.01 -11.44
C ASN A 20 -13.32 14.79 -10.69
N GLN A 21 -12.79 14.24 -9.59
CA GLN A 21 -11.66 14.83 -8.86
C GLN A 21 -10.41 14.92 -9.75
N TYR A 22 -10.10 13.84 -10.48
CA TYR A 22 -9.00 13.83 -11.45
C TYR A 22 -9.16 14.92 -12.52
N ARG A 23 -10.36 15.07 -13.12
CA ARG A 23 -10.63 16.13 -14.12
C ARG A 23 -10.44 17.54 -13.55
N ARG A 24 -10.94 17.81 -12.33
CA ARG A 24 -10.71 19.10 -11.63
C ARG A 24 -9.23 19.37 -11.34
N LEU A 25 -8.42 18.33 -11.18
CA LEU A 25 -6.99 18.46 -10.92
C LEU A 25 -6.13 18.51 -12.20
N THR A 26 -6.70 18.20 -13.37
CA THR A 26 -5.94 18.08 -14.62
C THR A 26 -6.41 19.00 -15.73
N GLU A 27 -7.72 19.16 -15.93
CA GLU A 27 -8.30 19.95 -17.03
C GLU A 27 -8.40 21.45 -16.69
N THR A 28 -8.58 21.79 -15.41
CA THR A 28 -8.78 23.17 -14.96
C THR A 28 -7.52 23.85 -14.41
N THR A 29 -6.38 23.16 -14.41
CA THR A 29 -5.13 23.63 -13.81
C THR A 29 -3.99 23.69 -14.84
N SER A 30 -3.13 24.70 -14.71
CA SER A 30 -1.94 24.85 -15.55
C SER A 30 -0.92 23.72 -15.35
N ILE A 31 -0.03 23.49 -16.32
CA ILE A 31 1.09 22.54 -16.17
C ILE A 31 1.94 22.86 -14.93
N ALA A 32 2.11 24.14 -14.59
CA ALA A 32 2.86 24.56 -13.40
C ALA A 32 2.17 24.09 -12.11
N GLU A 33 0.85 24.24 -12.00
CA GLU A 33 0.07 23.76 -10.85
C GLU A 33 0.04 22.23 -10.79
N ARG A 34 -0.17 21.54 -11.93
CA ARG A 34 -0.14 20.08 -11.98
C ARG A 34 1.21 19.52 -11.53
N ARG A 35 2.30 20.19 -11.89
CA ARG A 35 3.66 19.87 -11.43
C ARG A 35 3.85 20.15 -9.95
N ALA A 36 3.33 21.26 -9.42
CA ALA A 36 3.37 21.57 -7.99
C ALA A 36 2.57 20.55 -7.15
N ASN A 37 1.45 20.07 -7.69
CA ASN A 37 0.63 19.00 -7.10
C ASN A 37 1.21 17.59 -7.31
N GLY A 38 2.34 17.48 -8.02
CA GLY A 38 3.04 16.22 -8.25
C GLY A 38 2.39 15.28 -9.27
N LEU A 39 1.46 15.77 -10.09
CA LEU A 39 0.72 14.98 -11.09
C LEU A 39 1.50 14.85 -12.41
N THR A 40 2.40 15.79 -12.68
CA THR A 40 3.08 15.92 -13.98
C THR A 40 4.57 16.19 -13.81
N TRP A 41 5.42 15.45 -14.54
CA TRP A 41 6.81 15.80 -14.77
C TRP A 41 6.93 16.61 -16.05
N TYR A 42 7.37 17.86 -15.93
CA TYR A 42 7.62 18.76 -17.06
C TYR A 42 8.61 19.88 -16.67
N PRO A 43 9.61 20.21 -17.51
CA PRO A 43 10.03 19.47 -18.71
C PRO A 43 10.80 18.19 -18.36
N ILE A 44 10.80 17.24 -19.30
CA ILE A 44 11.63 16.02 -19.26
C ILE A 44 12.50 15.91 -20.51
N ALA A 45 13.58 15.12 -20.42
CA ALA A 45 14.43 14.75 -21.54
C ALA A 45 14.44 13.24 -21.74
N ILE A 46 14.38 12.78 -23.00
CA ILE A 46 14.53 11.36 -23.34
C ILE A 46 16.02 10.99 -23.22
N ARG A 47 16.32 9.90 -22.51
CA ARG A 47 17.67 9.35 -22.35
C ARG A 47 17.89 8.13 -23.24
N SER A 48 16.91 7.25 -23.33
CA SER A 48 16.96 6.06 -24.17
C SER A 48 15.55 5.64 -24.58
N SER A 49 15.46 4.81 -25.62
CA SER A 49 14.22 4.11 -25.96
C SER A 49 14.54 2.69 -26.41
N GLU A 50 13.71 1.73 -26.01
CA GLU A 50 13.89 0.31 -26.29
C GLU A 50 12.54 -0.37 -26.59
N MET A 51 12.52 -1.37 -27.48
CA MET A 51 11.31 -2.17 -27.71
C MET A 51 11.07 -3.12 -26.54
N SER A 52 9.91 -3.00 -25.91
CA SER A 52 9.43 -3.86 -24.83
C SER A 52 8.71 -5.09 -25.37
N ARG A 53 7.92 -5.77 -24.52
CA ARG A 53 7.04 -6.89 -24.88
C ARG A 53 5.79 -6.39 -25.58
N GLY A 54 5.29 -7.17 -26.55
CA GLY A 54 4.04 -6.85 -27.28
C GLY A 54 4.16 -5.70 -28.28
N ASP A 55 5.34 -5.51 -28.88
CA ASP A 55 5.68 -4.45 -29.84
C ASP A 55 5.64 -3.01 -29.29
N TYR A 56 5.41 -2.82 -27.99
CA TYR A 56 5.38 -1.49 -27.37
C TYR A 56 6.78 -0.88 -27.16
N VAL A 57 6.90 0.44 -27.30
CA VAL A 57 8.15 1.17 -27.01
C VAL A 57 8.23 1.56 -25.53
N THR A 58 9.37 1.31 -24.89
CA THR A 58 9.70 1.85 -23.57
C THR A 58 10.67 3.01 -23.71
N VAL A 59 10.33 4.14 -23.13
CA VAL A 59 11.08 5.39 -23.18
C VAL A 59 11.64 5.69 -21.79
N GLU A 60 12.95 5.79 -21.67
CA GLU A 60 13.60 6.29 -20.46
C GLU A 60 13.66 7.82 -20.53
N VAL A 61 13.09 8.47 -19.53
CA VAL A 61 13.02 9.93 -19.41
C VAL A 61 13.62 10.39 -18.09
N GLU A 62 14.16 11.60 -18.09
CA GLU A 62 14.71 12.25 -16.90
C GLU A 62 14.13 13.65 -16.73
N ARG A 63 13.78 13.99 -15.50
CA ARG A 63 13.34 15.34 -15.14
C ARG A 63 14.55 16.28 -15.06
N THR A 64 14.56 17.31 -15.90
CA THR A 64 15.70 18.23 -16.04
C THR A 64 15.65 19.42 -15.08
N THR A 65 14.48 19.79 -14.57
CA THR A 65 14.29 20.90 -13.62
C THR A 65 13.25 20.56 -12.55
N HIS A 66 13.23 21.34 -11.46
CA HIS A 66 12.31 21.18 -10.33
C HIS A 66 12.43 19.81 -9.63
N GLN A 67 13.65 19.29 -9.51
CA GLN A 67 13.94 17.97 -8.94
C GLN A 67 13.59 17.87 -7.44
N ASP A 68 13.44 19.02 -6.79
CA ASP A 68 12.99 19.21 -5.42
C ASP A 68 11.48 18.97 -5.21
N LEU A 69 10.67 19.11 -6.27
CA LEU A 69 9.22 18.92 -6.17
C LEU A 69 8.85 17.43 -6.08
N SER A 70 8.16 17.08 -5.00
CA SER A 70 7.55 15.76 -4.80
C SER A 70 6.54 15.43 -5.90
N HIS A 71 6.40 14.15 -6.22
CA HIS A 71 5.48 13.66 -7.26
C HIS A 71 4.74 12.40 -6.83
N GLN A 72 3.66 12.10 -7.55
CA GLN A 72 2.80 10.95 -7.32
C GLN A 72 2.99 9.84 -8.36
N LEU A 73 3.78 10.08 -9.42
CA LEU A 73 4.11 9.09 -10.45
C LEU A 73 4.85 7.89 -9.84
N ARG A 74 4.23 6.71 -9.94
CA ARG A 74 4.79 5.45 -9.42
C ARG A 74 4.75 4.37 -10.49
N THR A 75 5.56 3.34 -10.29
CA THR A 75 5.56 2.19 -11.16
C THR A 75 4.21 1.46 -11.19
N GLY A 76 3.77 1.07 -12.38
CA GLY A 76 2.49 0.43 -12.65
C GLY A 76 1.34 1.41 -12.95
N MET A 77 1.54 2.71 -12.73
CA MET A 77 0.47 3.69 -12.98
C MET A 77 0.31 3.97 -14.48
N PRO A 78 -0.93 4.15 -14.96
CA PRO A 78 -1.17 4.69 -16.29
C PRO A 78 -0.69 6.14 -16.35
N ALA A 79 -0.06 6.50 -17.45
CA ALA A 79 0.52 7.81 -17.65
C ALA A 79 0.45 8.22 -19.12
N LEU A 80 0.39 9.53 -19.34
CA LEU A 80 0.40 10.17 -20.63
C LEU A 80 1.79 10.73 -20.90
N PHE A 81 2.42 10.27 -21.98
CA PHE A 81 3.59 10.94 -22.54
C PHE A 81 3.10 11.98 -23.54
N PHE A 82 3.51 13.25 -23.39
CA PHE A 82 3.00 14.33 -24.21
C PHE A 82 4.07 15.36 -24.59
N SER A 83 3.80 16.15 -25.63
CA SER A 83 4.51 17.39 -25.96
C SER A 83 3.61 18.60 -25.73
N ASN A 84 4.18 19.67 -25.15
CA ASN A 84 3.45 20.92 -24.94
C ASN A 84 3.45 21.83 -26.20
N HIS A 85 3.86 21.32 -27.36
CA HIS A 85 3.75 22.02 -28.65
C HIS A 85 2.32 21.97 -29.19
N ASP A 86 1.70 20.79 -29.27
CA ASP A 86 0.24 20.63 -29.42
C ASP A 86 -0.31 19.64 -28.38
N PRO A 87 -0.69 20.10 -27.18
CA PRO A 87 -1.13 19.24 -26.08
C PRO A 87 -2.36 18.37 -26.39
N LYS A 88 -3.14 18.72 -27.42
CA LYS A 88 -4.37 17.98 -27.77
C LYS A 88 -4.09 16.79 -28.68
N THR A 89 -3.01 16.81 -29.46
CA THR A 89 -2.70 15.78 -30.46
C THR A 89 -1.39 15.06 -30.16
N ASP A 90 -0.39 15.76 -29.61
CA ASP A 90 0.93 15.22 -29.29
C ASP A 90 0.92 14.52 -27.93
N ARG A 91 0.16 13.43 -27.85
CA ARG A 91 0.03 12.65 -26.62
C ARG A 91 -0.17 11.17 -26.90
N VAL A 92 0.39 10.34 -26.05
CA VAL A 92 0.29 8.88 -26.13
C VAL A 92 0.20 8.30 -24.73
N GLU A 93 -0.74 7.36 -24.57
CA GLU A 93 -0.92 6.66 -23.30
C GLU A 93 0.12 5.55 -23.14
N GLY A 94 0.48 5.31 -21.89
CA GLY A 94 1.42 4.29 -21.50
C GLY A 94 1.29 3.90 -20.04
N THR A 95 2.17 3.03 -19.60
CA THR A 95 2.28 2.63 -18.20
C THR A 95 3.70 2.87 -17.72
N ILE A 96 3.85 3.43 -16.52
CA ILE A 96 5.16 3.63 -15.90
C ILE A 96 5.74 2.27 -15.57
N ALA A 97 6.77 1.84 -16.30
CA ALA A 97 7.45 0.58 -16.11
C ALA A 97 8.47 0.63 -14.96
N TYR A 98 9.02 1.81 -14.69
CA TYR A 98 10.00 2.01 -13.61
C TYR A 98 10.07 3.48 -13.22
N GLN A 99 10.27 3.78 -11.93
CA GLN A 99 10.57 5.13 -11.47
C GLN A 99 11.59 5.06 -10.34
N SER A 100 12.64 5.89 -10.43
CA SER A 100 13.66 6.03 -9.40
C SER A 100 14.29 7.40 -9.44
N GLY A 101 14.16 8.15 -8.35
CA GLY A 101 14.61 9.54 -8.27
C GLY A 101 14.05 10.35 -9.43
N ASN A 102 14.94 11.02 -10.19
CA ASN A 102 14.58 11.85 -11.33
C ASN A 102 14.46 11.10 -12.66
N ARG A 103 14.58 9.76 -12.66
CA ARG A 103 14.45 8.92 -13.86
C ARG A 103 13.19 8.09 -13.82
N LEU A 104 12.57 7.95 -14.99
CA LEU A 104 11.35 7.19 -15.18
C LEU A 104 11.43 6.45 -16.51
N LYS A 105 10.95 5.21 -16.55
CA LYS A 105 10.69 4.48 -17.80
C LYS A 105 9.19 4.37 -18.00
N ILE A 106 8.69 4.80 -19.16
CA ILE A 106 7.30 4.66 -19.56
C ILE A 106 7.20 3.75 -20.78
N THR A 107 6.38 2.70 -20.69
CA THR A 107 6.02 1.87 -21.85
C THR A 107 4.79 2.48 -22.49
N ILE A 108 4.94 3.06 -23.67
CA ILE A 108 3.87 3.69 -24.45
C ILE A 108 3.24 2.67 -25.40
N LEU A 109 1.92 2.79 -25.62
CA LEU A 109 1.14 1.84 -26.42
C LEU A 109 1.31 2.03 -27.93
N THR A 110 2.54 2.26 -28.39
CA THR A 110 2.90 2.44 -29.81
C THR A 110 4.09 1.57 -30.19
N ASP A 111 4.18 1.25 -31.47
CA ASP A 111 5.22 0.42 -32.09
C ASP A 111 6.52 1.18 -32.41
N GLU A 112 6.42 2.51 -32.47
CA GLU A 112 7.55 3.44 -32.63
C GLU A 112 7.38 4.66 -31.72
N LEU A 113 8.50 5.33 -31.44
CA LEU A 113 8.51 6.59 -30.71
C LEU A 113 7.85 7.67 -31.62
N PRO A 114 6.81 8.39 -31.16
CA PRO A 114 6.12 9.36 -32.00
C PRO A 114 7.05 10.45 -32.54
N ASP A 115 6.83 10.92 -33.77
CA ASP A 115 7.72 11.92 -34.41
C ASP A 115 7.85 13.21 -33.59
N TRP A 116 6.75 13.68 -32.99
CA TRP A 116 6.69 14.86 -32.12
C TRP A 116 7.56 14.76 -30.85
N SER A 117 7.98 13.55 -30.47
CA SER A 117 8.86 13.35 -29.31
C SER A 117 10.24 13.99 -29.48
N ARG A 118 10.60 14.40 -30.71
CA ARG A 118 11.88 15.03 -31.03
C ARG A 118 11.83 16.55 -30.91
N ASP A 119 10.65 17.14 -30.80
CA ASP A 119 10.44 18.59 -30.88
C ASP A 119 10.64 19.30 -29.52
N GLY A 120 10.85 18.53 -28.44
CA GLY A 120 11.10 19.06 -27.10
C GLY A 120 9.81 19.40 -26.34
N LYS A 121 9.93 20.12 -25.22
CA LYS A 121 8.82 20.44 -24.29
C LYS A 121 7.97 19.22 -23.92
N LEU A 122 8.65 18.12 -23.62
CA LEU A 122 8.02 16.86 -23.31
C LEU A 122 7.61 16.84 -21.83
N GLY A 123 6.59 16.05 -21.54
CA GLY A 123 6.17 15.76 -20.17
C GLY A 123 5.60 14.35 -20.03
N VAL A 124 5.54 13.90 -18.78
CA VAL A 124 4.80 12.69 -18.38
C VAL A 124 3.77 13.12 -17.34
N GLU A 125 2.51 12.81 -17.59
CA GLU A 125 1.37 13.15 -16.73
C GLU A 125 0.69 11.87 -16.25
N MET A 126 0.27 11.84 -14.99
CA MET A 126 -0.52 10.73 -14.45
C MET A 126 -1.89 10.69 -15.12
N LEU A 127 -2.35 9.49 -15.52
CA LEU A 127 -3.71 9.27 -16.02
C LEU A 127 -4.61 8.70 -14.93
N PHE A 128 -5.92 8.82 -15.15
CA PHE A 128 -6.92 8.13 -14.33
C PHE A 128 -6.82 6.61 -14.52
N ASP A 129 -6.90 5.85 -13.43
CA ASP A 129 -6.76 4.39 -13.44
C ASP A 129 -8.08 3.68 -13.75
N ASP A 130 -8.54 3.81 -14.99
CA ASP A 130 -9.76 3.12 -15.45
C ASP A 130 -9.66 1.61 -15.35
N LYS A 131 -8.45 1.06 -15.57
CA LYS A 131 -8.23 -0.38 -15.61
C LYS A 131 -8.54 -1.04 -14.27
N SER A 132 -8.11 -0.47 -13.15
CA SER A 132 -8.42 -1.05 -11.84
C SER A 132 -9.93 -1.14 -11.59
N TYR A 133 -10.71 -0.13 -12.02
CA TYR A 133 -12.17 -0.17 -11.92
C TYR A 133 -12.80 -1.20 -12.84
N ASP A 134 -12.31 -1.34 -14.07
CA ASP A 134 -12.80 -2.34 -15.02
C ASP A 134 -12.57 -3.76 -14.49
N GLU A 135 -11.38 -4.05 -13.95
CA GLU A 135 -11.04 -5.35 -13.35
C GLU A 135 -11.93 -5.67 -12.13
N MET A 136 -12.22 -4.67 -11.28
CA MET A 136 -13.16 -4.81 -10.16
C MET A 136 -14.59 -5.08 -10.64
N GLU A 137 -15.04 -4.37 -11.67
CA GLU A 137 -16.38 -4.52 -12.24
C GLU A 137 -16.57 -5.91 -12.88
N GLU A 138 -15.59 -6.39 -13.64
CA GLU A 138 -15.59 -7.73 -14.24
C GLU A 138 -15.62 -8.83 -13.17
N ALA A 139 -14.83 -8.67 -12.10
CA ALA A 139 -14.85 -9.59 -10.97
C ALA A 139 -16.23 -9.65 -10.30
N LEU A 140 -16.86 -8.51 -10.02
CA LEU A 140 -18.20 -8.47 -9.43
C LEU A 140 -19.27 -9.12 -10.32
N LYS A 141 -19.22 -8.89 -11.64
CA LYS A 141 -20.13 -9.54 -12.61
C LYS A 141 -19.96 -11.06 -12.62
N THR A 142 -18.72 -11.52 -12.58
CA THR A 142 -18.39 -12.94 -12.53
C THR A 142 -18.85 -13.56 -11.21
N ALA A 143 -18.59 -12.90 -10.08
CA ALA A 143 -19.03 -13.33 -8.75
C ALA A 143 -20.56 -13.40 -8.65
N ASN A 144 -21.28 -12.44 -9.24
CA ASN A 144 -22.74 -12.46 -9.32
C ASN A 144 -23.24 -13.71 -10.06
N THR A 145 -22.61 -14.07 -11.18
CA THR A 145 -22.96 -15.27 -11.94
C THR A 145 -22.70 -16.54 -11.13
N LEU A 146 -21.53 -16.63 -10.48
CA LEU A 146 -21.16 -17.78 -9.66
C LEU A 146 -21.99 -17.90 -8.38
N SER A 147 -22.52 -16.80 -7.85
CA SER A 147 -23.40 -16.84 -6.67
C SER A 147 -24.73 -17.55 -6.92
N GLN A 148 -25.11 -17.73 -8.19
CA GLN A 148 -26.29 -18.47 -8.60
C GLN A 148 -26.02 -19.97 -8.75
N ASP A 149 -24.74 -20.37 -8.81
CA ASP A 149 -24.33 -21.78 -8.85
C ASP A 149 -24.11 -22.30 -7.43
N ALA A 150 -25.01 -23.20 -6.98
CA ALA A 150 -24.93 -23.84 -5.67
C ALA A 150 -23.64 -24.66 -5.45
N LYS A 151 -22.88 -24.96 -6.51
CA LYS A 151 -21.57 -25.64 -6.39
C LYS A 151 -20.47 -24.70 -5.89
N ASN A 152 -20.63 -23.39 -6.01
CA ASN A 152 -19.60 -22.43 -5.62
C ASN A 152 -19.73 -22.03 -4.14
N ARG A 153 -19.29 -22.94 -3.26
CA ARG A 153 -19.39 -22.77 -1.80
C ARG A 153 -18.71 -21.51 -1.29
N LEU A 154 -17.51 -21.18 -1.77
CA LEU A 154 -16.76 -20.02 -1.29
C LEU A 154 -17.55 -18.72 -1.48
N VAL A 155 -18.12 -18.48 -2.66
CA VAL A 155 -18.93 -17.28 -2.93
C VAL A 155 -20.14 -17.23 -1.99
N SER A 156 -20.86 -18.35 -1.83
CA SER A 156 -22.04 -18.43 -0.95
C SER A 156 -21.71 -18.14 0.52
N ILE A 157 -20.54 -18.58 0.99
CA ILE A 157 -20.08 -18.32 2.37
C ILE A 157 -19.77 -16.84 2.54
N LEU A 158 -19.00 -16.24 1.63
CA LEU A 158 -18.58 -14.84 1.74
C LEU A 158 -19.75 -13.84 1.72
N ILE A 159 -20.86 -14.18 1.05
CA ILE A 159 -22.09 -13.36 1.06
C ILE A 159 -23.10 -13.75 2.15
N GLY A 160 -22.73 -14.67 3.06
CA GLY A 160 -23.53 -15.03 4.23
C GLY A 160 -24.66 -16.04 3.99
N GLN A 161 -24.66 -16.77 2.87
CA GLN A 161 -25.66 -17.79 2.56
C GLN A 161 -25.32 -19.19 3.10
N SER A 162 -24.08 -19.40 3.54
CA SER A 162 -23.60 -20.68 4.10
C SER A 162 -22.47 -20.44 5.08
N SER A 163 -22.23 -21.39 5.99
CA SER A 163 -21.13 -21.31 6.96
C SER A 163 -19.89 -22.07 6.45
N PRO A 164 -18.68 -21.60 6.80
CA PRO A 164 -17.44 -22.31 6.51
C PRO A 164 -17.34 -23.62 7.30
N THR A 165 -16.60 -24.57 6.76
CA THR A 165 -16.39 -25.89 7.36
C THR A 165 -14.90 -26.13 7.65
N PHE A 166 -14.62 -27.05 8.59
CA PHE A 166 -13.28 -27.35 9.05
C PHE A 166 -13.03 -28.86 9.10
N HIS A 167 -11.86 -29.30 8.64
CA HIS A 167 -11.38 -30.66 8.80
C HIS A 167 -10.96 -30.94 10.24
N PRO A 168 -11.49 -31.99 10.89
CA PRO A 168 -11.16 -32.31 12.28
C PRO A 168 -9.76 -32.91 12.47
N ASP A 169 -9.21 -33.57 11.44
CA ASP A 169 -8.01 -34.40 11.55
C ASP A 169 -6.77 -33.76 10.90
N VAL A 170 -6.56 -32.46 11.10
CA VAL A 170 -5.33 -31.79 10.64
C VAL A 170 -4.22 -31.92 11.69
N PRO A 171 -3.04 -32.45 11.32
CA PRO A 171 -1.92 -32.55 12.25
C PRO A 171 -1.55 -31.17 12.79
N LYS A 172 -1.48 -31.06 14.13
CA LYS A 172 -1.08 -29.80 14.77
C LYS A 172 0.38 -29.49 14.43
N PRO A 173 0.67 -28.36 13.75
CA PRO A 173 2.03 -28.02 13.40
C PRO A 173 2.78 -27.59 14.66
N SER A 174 3.95 -28.17 14.91
CA SER A 174 4.88 -27.67 15.92
C SER A 174 5.80 -26.64 15.27
N ILE A 175 5.58 -25.35 15.58
CA ILE A 175 6.37 -24.24 15.07
C ILE A 175 6.91 -23.45 16.27
N PRO A 176 8.13 -23.76 16.75
CA PRO A 176 8.67 -23.19 18.00
C PRO A 176 8.78 -21.66 18.03
N LYS A 177 8.78 -21.00 16.86
CA LYS A 177 8.87 -19.54 16.74
C LYS A 177 7.57 -18.81 17.07
N LEU A 178 6.43 -19.52 17.19
CA LEU A 178 5.11 -18.92 17.33
C LEU A 178 4.57 -19.07 18.75
N ASN A 179 3.86 -18.05 19.22
CA ASN A 179 3.10 -18.12 20.47
C ASN A 179 1.78 -18.91 20.28
N ASN A 180 1.07 -19.17 21.38
CA ASN A 180 -0.16 -19.97 21.36
C ASN A 180 -1.29 -19.37 20.50
N SER A 181 -1.46 -18.04 20.47
CA SER A 181 -2.49 -17.39 19.63
C SER A 181 -2.16 -17.51 18.14
N GLN A 182 -0.89 -17.38 17.78
CA GLN A 182 -0.40 -17.54 16.41
C GLN A 182 -0.48 -19.01 15.97
N LEU A 183 -0.14 -19.97 16.84
CA LEU A 183 -0.30 -21.40 16.56
C LEU A 183 -1.77 -21.78 16.32
N ARG A 184 -2.70 -21.28 17.14
CA ARG A 184 -4.15 -21.45 16.92
C ARG A 184 -4.58 -20.91 15.56
N ALA A 185 -4.05 -19.76 15.14
CA ALA A 185 -4.36 -19.18 13.83
C ALA A 185 -3.84 -20.07 12.68
N VAL A 186 -2.62 -20.62 12.81
CA VAL A 186 -2.09 -21.58 11.83
C VAL A 186 -2.96 -22.85 11.78
N GLU A 187 -3.32 -23.43 12.93
CA GLU A 187 -4.20 -24.61 13.01
C GLU A 187 -5.56 -24.36 12.36
N LYS A 188 -6.16 -23.19 12.61
CA LYS A 188 -7.43 -22.77 12.00
C LYS A 188 -7.29 -22.64 10.48
N ILE A 189 -6.20 -22.05 9.99
CA ILE A 189 -5.93 -21.93 8.56
C ILE A 189 -5.80 -23.31 7.91
N LEU A 190 -5.05 -24.24 8.51
CA LEU A 190 -4.84 -25.57 7.94
C LEU A 190 -6.13 -26.41 7.93
N SER A 191 -6.94 -26.30 8.99
CA SER A 191 -8.23 -27.00 9.11
C SER A 191 -9.35 -26.43 8.26
N ALA A 192 -9.33 -25.14 7.90
CA ALA A 192 -10.40 -24.54 7.11
C ALA A 192 -10.50 -25.12 5.69
N ASN A 193 -11.72 -25.42 5.25
CA ASN A 193 -11.98 -25.87 3.89
C ASN A 193 -12.17 -24.69 2.93
N GLU A 194 -12.93 -23.68 3.37
CA GLU A 194 -13.27 -22.52 2.54
C GLU A 194 -12.75 -21.19 3.08
N LEU A 195 -12.89 -20.91 4.38
CA LEU A 195 -12.57 -19.59 4.95
C LEU A 195 -11.84 -19.71 6.29
N ALA A 196 -10.73 -19.00 6.43
CA ALA A 196 -10.09 -18.71 7.71
C ALA A 196 -9.78 -17.21 7.79
N ILE A 197 -9.91 -16.63 8.99
CA ILE A 197 -9.67 -15.22 9.23
C ILE A 197 -8.68 -15.04 10.38
N VAL A 198 -7.58 -14.34 10.13
CA VAL A 198 -6.62 -13.92 11.15
C VAL A 198 -6.84 -12.44 11.45
N HIS A 199 -7.43 -12.16 12.61
CA HIS A 199 -7.49 -10.80 13.13
C HIS A 199 -6.17 -10.52 13.85
N GLY A 200 -5.34 -9.67 13.25
CA GLY A 200 -4.01 -9.35 13.75
C GLY A 200 -3.87 -7.89 14.17
N PRO A 201 -4.16 -7.56 15.45
CA PRO A 201 -3.95 -6.24 16.04
C PRO A 201 -2.49 -5.74 15.95
N PRO A 202 -2.22 -4.45 16.20
CA PRO A 202 -0.89 -3.87 16.09
C PRO A 202 0.17 -4.62 16.90
N GLY A 203 1.32 -4.93 16.27
CA GLY A 203 2.45 -5.56 16.96
C GLY A 203 2.30 -7.06 17.27
N THR A 204 1.21 -7.71 16.85
CA THR A 204 0.94 -9.14 17.18
C THR A 204 1.64 -10.16 16.28
N GLY A 205 2.41 -9.71 15.29
CA GLY A 205 3.12 -10.60 14.38
C GLY A 205 2.24 -11.28 13.33
N LYS A 206 1.17 -10.61 12.87
CA LYS A 206 0.29 -11.06 11.77
C LYS A 206 1.06 -11.60 10.56
N THR A 207 1.99 -10.82 10.00
CA THR A 207 2.80 -11.24 8.84
C THR A 207 3.64 -12.48 9.16
N THR A 208 4.24 -12.57 10.35
CA THR A 208 4.99 -13.76 10.79
C THR A 208 4.10 -14.99 10.86
N THR A 209 2.88 -14.84 11.38
CA THR A 209 1.87 -15.90 11.46
C THR A 209 1.46 -16.39 10.07
N LEU A 210 1.18 -15.46 9.13
CA LEU A 210 0.82 -15.81 7.76
C LEU A 210 1.94 -16.52 7.02
N VAL A 211 3.18 -16.06 7.15
CA VAL A 211 4.33 -16.70 6.51
C VAL A 211 4.46 -18.15 6.96
N GLN A 212 4.33 -18.42 8.25
CA GLN A 212 4.37 -19.78 8.79
C GLN A 212 3.15 -20.60 8.37
N ALA A 213 1.96 -20.00 8.32
CA ALA A 213 0.75 -20.67 7.82
C ALA A 213 0.86 -21.06 6.34
N ILE A 214 1.37 -20.17 5.49
CA ILE A 214 1.60 -20.42 4.06
C ILE A 214 2.63 -21.54 3.87
N LYS A 215 3.71 -21.53 4.65
CA LYS A 215 4.71 -22.60 4.65
C LYS A 215 4.10 -23.95 5.04
N ALA A 216 3.26 -23.97 6.06
CA ALA A 216 2.57 -25.18 6.51
C ALA A 216 1.55 -25.68 5.47
N LEU A 217 0.74 -24.79 4.88
CA LEU A 217 -0.22 -25.11 3.82
C LEU A 217 0.47 -25.71 2.59
N ASN A 218 1.54 -25.08 2.12
CA ASN A 218 2.30 -25.59 0.97
C ASN A 218 2.91 -26.98 1.27
N LYS A 219 3.33 -27.23 2.53
CA LYS A 219 3.82 -28.55 2.93
C LYS A 219 2.71 -29.61 3.01
N GLN A 220 1.48 -29.21 3.35
CA GLN A 220 0.33 -30.11 3.45
C GLN A 220 -0.22 -30.50 2.07
N ASP A 221 -0.48 -29.51 1.22
CA ASP A 221 -1.24 -29.74 -0.01
C ASP A 221 -0.35 -29.88 -1.26
N HIS A 222 0.91 -29.42 -1.17
CA HIS A 222 1.82 -29.23 -2.32
C HIS A 222 1.19 -28.42 -3.46
N GLN A 223 0.19 -27.59 -3.14
CA GLN A 223 -0.52 -26.74 -4.08
C GLN A 223 0.11 -25.34 -4.11
N LYS A 224 0.01 -24.69 -5.26
CA LYS A 224 0.37 -23.28 -5.41
C LYS A 224 -0.57 -22.38 -4.62
N ILE A 225 0.01 -21.41 -3.93
CA ILE A 225 -0.71 -20.42 -3.13
C ILE A 225 -0.53 -19.05 -3.78
N LEU A 226 -1.63 -18.33 -3.95
CA LEU A 226 -1.61 -16.92 -4.35
C LEU A 226 -1.71 -16.04 -3.10
N VAL A 227 -0.72 -15.19 -2.88
CA VAL A 227 -0.67 -14.26 -1.74
C VAL A 227 -0.79 -12.85 -2.28
N VAL A 228 -1.76 -12.10 -1.78
CA VAL A 228 -2.08 -10.75 -2.27
C VAL A 228 -2.27 -9.76 -1.13
N ALA A 229 -2.07 -8.49 -1.44
CA ALA A 229 -2.34 -7.38 -0.54
C ALA A 229 -2.75 -6.13 -1.34
N PRO A 230 -3.44 -5.15 -0.72
CA PRO A 230 -3.85 -3.91 -1.41
C PRO A 230 -2.66 -3.02 -1.81
N SER A 231 -1.53 -3.07 -1.10
CA SER A 231 -0.36 -2.22 -1.36
C SER A 231 0.88 -3.01 -1.80
N ASN A 232 1.67 -2.45 -2.72
CA ASN A 232 2.93 -3.06 -3.14
C ASN A 232 3.89 -3.30 -1.96
N THR A 233 3.97 -2.38 -1.00
CA THR A 233 4.84 -2.51 0.17
C THR A 233 4.47 -3.73 1.04
N ALA A 234 3.18 -4.04 1.19
CA ALA A 234 2.75 -5.24 1.91
C ALA A 234 3.09 -6.53 1.14
N VAL A 235 2.89 -6.53 -0.18
CA VAL A 235 3.27 -7.67 -1.05
C VAL A 235 4.78 -7.91 -1.01
N ASP A 236 5.57 -6.84 -1.05
CA ASP A 236 7.03 -6.90 -1.03
C ASP A 236 7.54 -7.51 0.28
N LEU A 237 7.02 -7.06 1.42
CA LEU A 237 7.35 -7.62 2.74
C LEU A 237 7.03 -9.11 2.85
N LEU A 238 5.86 -9.53 2.37
CA LEU A 238 5.48 -10.94 2.34
C LEU A 238 6.39 -11.75 1.43
N SER A 239 6.74 -11.20 0.26
CA SER A 239 7.61 -11.87 -0.71
C SER A 239 9.00 -12.16 -0.13
N GLU A 240 9.60 -11.17 0.54
CA GLU A 240 10.90 -11.33 1.22
C GLU A 240 10.81 -12.38 2.34
N LYS A 241 9.83 -12.27 3.25
CA LYS A 241 9.72 -13.20 4.39
C LYS A 241 9.41 -14.64 3.97
N LEU A 242 8.59 -14.83 2.94
CA LEU A 242 8.32 -16.16 2.39
C LEU A 242 9.57 -16.77 1.75
N HIS A 243 10.36 -15.96 1.06
CA HIS A 243 11.62 -16.40 0.48
C HIS A 243 12.66 -16.76 1.56
N GLU A 244 12.76 -15.97 2.63
CA GLU A 244 13.63 -16.23 3.79
C GLU A 244 13.30 -17.56 4.49
N GLU A 245 12.04 -17.99 4.45
CA GLU A 245 11.59 -19.27 4.98
C GLU A 245 11.80 -20.46 4.01
N GLY A 246 12.48 -20.20 2.87
CA GLY A 246 12.93 -21.20 1.91
C GLY A 246 11.91 -21.54 0.81
N LEU A 247 10.85 -20.75 0.64
CA LEU A 247 9.85 -20.98 -0.39
C LEU A 247 10.31 -20.41 -1.74
N ASN A 248 9.96 -21.10 -2.84
CA ASN A 248 10.14 -20.55 -4.18
C ASN A 248 9.03 -19.54 -4.49
N VAL A 249 9.31 -18.26 -4.24
CA VAL A 249 8.40 -17.13 -4.43
C VAL A 249 8.58 -16.52 -5.81
N LEU A 250 7.47 -16.19 -6.47
CA LEU A 250 7.43 -15.41 -7.71
C LEU A 250 6.63 -14.13 -7.48
N ARG A 251 7.30 -12.97 -7.48
CA ARG A 251 6.68 -11.65 -7.34
C ARG A 251 6.23 -11.13 -8.70
N VAL A 252 4.92 -10.92 -8.84
CA VAL A 252 4.27 -10.43 -10.06
C VAL A 252 3.92 -8.96 -9.92
N GLY A 253 4.34 -8.15 -10.88
CA GLY A 253 4.27 -6.69 -10.83
C GLY A 253 5.55 -6.06 -10.27
N ASN A 254 5.58 -4.73 -10.30
CA ASN A 254 6.78 -3.99 -9.95
C ASN A 254 6.86 -3.76 -8.43
N PRO A 255 8.01 -4.05 -7.80
CA PRO A 255 8.28 -3.71 -6.40
C PRO A 255 8.11 -2.22 -6.11
N ALA A 256 7.60 -1.89 -4.92
CA ALA A 256 7.65 -0.52 -4.41
C ALA A 256 9.04 -0.17 -3.85
N ARG A 257 9.76 -1.17 -3.32
CA ARG A 257 11.13 -0.99 -2.82
C ARG A 257 12.15 -1.54 -3.81
N ILE A 258 13.22 -0.79 -4.02
CA ILE A 258 14.34 -1.21 -4.86
C ILE A 258 15.37 -1.89 -3.97
N SER A 259 15.08 -3.11 -3.51
CA SER A 259 16.09 -3.99 -2.87
C SER A 259 16.53 -5.05 -3.89
N ASP A 260 17.82 -5.34 -3.97
CA ASP A 260 18.34 -6.36 -4.90
C ASP A 260 17.68 -7.73 -4.68
N ARG A 261 17.41 -8.06 -3.41
CA ARG A 261 16.73 -9.29 -3.01
C ARG A 261 15.32 -9.36 -3.60
N LEU A 262 14.54 -8.29 -3.47
CA LEU A 262 13.17 -8.26 -3.96
C LEU A 262 13.12 -8.24 -5.48
N MET A 263 14.04 -7.52 -6.13
CA MET A 263 14.20 -7.54 -7.58
C MET A 263 14.48 -8.97 -8.08
N ALA A 264 15.31 -9.74 -7.39
CA ALA A 264 15.59 -11.14 -7.72
C ALA A 264 14.36 -12.08 -7.62
N LEU A 265 13.33 -11.68 -6.87
CA LEU A 265 12.07 -12.42 -6.77
C LEU A 265 11.08 -12.08 -7.89
N THR A 266 11.28 -10.97 -8.59
CA THR A 266 10.37 -10.54 -9.65
C THR A 266 10.38 -11.49 -10.83
N LEU A 267 9.22 -11.64 -11.48
CA LEU A 267 9.10 -12.43 -12.70
C LEU A 267 10.07 -11.95 -13.78
N ASP A 268 10.15 -10.64 -14.01
CA ASP A 268 11.03 -10.08 -15.05
C ASP A 268 12.52 -10.39 -14.80
N HIS A 269 12.97 -10.34 -13.54
CA HIS A 269 14.34 -10.70 -13.21
C HIS A 269 14.60 -12.20 -13.38
N LYS A 270 13.72 -13.07 -12.85
CA LYS A 270 13.85 -14.52 -13.01
C LYS A 270 13.81 -14.96 -14.48
N MET A 271 13.03 -14.26 -15.30
CA MET A 271 13.04 -14.42 -16.75
C MET A 271 14.37 -14.01 -17.36
N ALA A 272 14.93 -12.87 -16.95
CA ALA A 272 16.21 -12.39 -17.45
C ALA A 272 17.38 -13.36 -17.16
N GLU A 273 17.31 -14.10 -16.04
CA GLU A 273 18.28 -15.12 -15.65
C GLU A 273 18.03 -16.50 -16.29
N HIS A 274 16.83 -16.73 -16.85
CA HIS A 274 16.49 -18.03 -17.44
C HIS A 274 17.41 -18.37 -18.62
N SER A 275 17.81 -19.65 -18.74
CA SER A 275 18.78 -20.12 -19.74
C SER A 275 18.38 -19.77 -21.18
N LEU A 276 17.11 -19.97 -21.51
CA LEU A 276 16.53 -19.68 -22.84
C LEU A 276 16.42 -18.18 -23.15
N MET A 277 16.51 -17.30 -22.15
CA MET A 277 16.36 -15.86 -22.39
C MET A 277 17.53 -15.26 -23.17
N LYS A 278 18.71 -15.88 -23.09
CA LYS A 278 19.87 -15.48 -23.90
C LYS A 278 19.60 -15.68 -25.40
N GLU A 279 18.93 -16.77 -25.76
CA GLU A 279 18.55 -17.06 -27.14
C GLU A 279 17.42 -16.16 -27.62
N ALA A 280 16.40 -15.95 -26.79
CA ALA A 280 15.31 -15.00 -27.08
C ALA A 280 15.84 -13.58 -27.34
N LYS A 281 16.82 -13.10 -26.55
CA LYS A 281 17.48 -11.80 -26.78
C LYS A 281 18.24 -11.73 -28.10
N LYS A 282 18.90 -12.82 -28.53
CA LYS A 282 19.58 -12.88 -29.83
C LYS A 282 18.58 -12.80 -30.99
N LEU A 283 17.50 -13.59 -30.91
CA LEU A 283 16.42 -13.58 -31.90
C LEU A 283 15.76 -12.19 -31.97
N LYS A 284 15.50 -11.55 -30.82
CA LYS A 284 14.96 -10.19 -30.76
C LYS A 284 15.87 -9.16 -31.44
N LYS A 285 17.19 -9.27 -31.25
CA LYS A 285 18.16 -8.42 -31.95
C LYS A 285 18.12 -8.64 -33.47
N GLN A 286 18.06 -9.89 -33.91
CA GLN A 286 17.97 -10.25 -35.33
C GLN A 286 16.67 -9.74 -35.97
N ALA A 287 15.53 -9.86 -35.29
CA ALA A 287 14.26 -9.29 -35.76
C ALA A 287 14.35 -7.77 -35.93
N ASN A 288 15.00 -7.07 -34.98
CA ASN A 288 15.17 -5.62 -35.06
C ASN A 288 16.11 -5.21 -36.21
N GLU A 289 17.13 -6.02 -36.54
CA GLU A 289 17.99 -5.81 -37.70
C GLU A 289 17.20 -5.92 -39.02
N PHE A 290 16.34 -6.94 -39.16
CA PHE A 290 15.43 -7.07 -40.30
C PHE A 290 14.45 -5.90 -40.41
N LYS A 291 13.87 -5.46 -39.28
CA LYS A 291 13.00 -4.27 -39.23
C LYS A 291 13.75 -3.03 -39.70
N ASN A 292 14.94 -2.77 -39.16
CA ASN A 292 15.79 -1.64 -39.56
C ASN A 292 16.17 -1.66 -41.05
N MET A 293 16.45 -2.84 -41.61
CA MET A 293 16.68 -3.00 -43.05
C MET A 293 15.43 -2.63 -43.85
N ALA A 294 14.25 -3.08 -43.42
CA ALA A 294 12.98 -2.76 -44.08
C ALA A 294 12.68 -1.24 -44.07
N HIS A 295 13.05 -0.52 -43.00
CA HIS A 295 12.83 0.93 -42.90
C HIS A 295 13.81 1.79 -43.71
N LYS A 296 14.96 1.27 -44.16
CA LYS A 296 15.92 2.02 -45.01
C LYS A 296 15.40 2.30 -46.43
N TYR A 297 14.44 1.51 -46.93
CA TYR A 297 13.91 1.60 -48.30
C TYR A 297 12.82 2.68 -48.48
N LYS A 298 13.07 3.93 -48.05
CA LYS A 298 12.01 4.96 -47.95
C LYS A 298 11.78 5.84 -49.20
N ARG A 299 12.49 5.71 -50.35
CA ARG A 299 12.41 6.75 -51.41
C ARG A 299 12.40 6.34 -52.91
N SER A 300 12.34 5.07 -53.27
CA SER A 300 12.09 4.62 -54.66
C SER A 300 11.15 3.42 -54.62
N PHE A 301 10.15 3.36 -55.49
CA PHE A 301 9.12 2.30 -55.47
C PHE A 301 9.06 1.55 -56.80
N GLY A 302 9.98 0.60 -56.99
CA GLY A 302 9.77 -0.54 -57.90
C GLY A 302 8.93 -1.65 -57.24
N LYS A 303 8.26 -2.49 -58.05
CA LYS A 303 7.51 -3.67 -57.55
C LYS A 303 8.40 -4.63 -56.73
N ALA A 304 9.62 -4.86 -57.21
CA ALA A 304 10.60 -5.73 -56.55
C ALA A 304 11.03 -5.22 -55.15
N GLU A 305 11.19 -3.91 -55.00
CA GLU A 305 11.57 -3.29 -53.72
C GLU A 305 10.44 -3.39 -52.69
N ARG A 306 9.17 -3.31 -53.14
CA ARG A 306 7.99 -3.54 -52.29
C ARG A 306 7.90 -4.99 -51.82
N ASP A 307 8.12 -5.95 -52.72
CA ASP A 307 8.08 -7.37 -52.40
C ASP A 307 9.21 -7.75 -51.41
N GLN A 308 10.41 -7.18 -51.60
CA GLN A 308 11.54 -7.39 -50.69
C GLN A 308 11.30 -6.77 -49.30
N ARG A 309 10.71 -5.56 -49.24
CA ARG A 309 10.32 -4.93 -47.97
C ARG A 309 9.29 -5.78 -47.23
N LYS A 310 8.29 -6.31 -47.94
CA LYS A 310 7.28 -7.19 -47.36
C LYS A 310 7.92 -8.45 -46.78
N ALA A 311 8.81 -9.10 -47.53
CA ALA A 311 9.53 -10.29 -47.06
C ALA A 311 10.37 -10.04 -45.80
N LEU A 312 11.05 -8.88 -45.69
CA LEU A 312 11.81 -8.50 -44.49
C LEU A 312 10.90 -8.30 -43.27
N PHE A 313 9.73 -7.69 -43.46
CA PHE A 313 8.75 -7.59 -42.37
C PHE A 313 8.19 -8.95 -42.00
N ASP A 314 7.81 -9.79 -42.96
CA ASP A 314 7.25 -11.12 -42.70
C ASP A 314 8.26 -11.97 -41.90
N GLU A 315 9.55 -11.89 -42.24
CA GLU A 315 10.63 -12.54 -41.50
C GLU A 315 10.78 -12.00 -40.07
N ALA A 316 10.79 -10.67 -39.91
CA ALA A 316 10.83 -10.04 -38.58
C ALA A 316 9.64 -10.45 -37.71
N HIS A 317 8.42 -10.50 -38.26
CA HIS A 317 7.22 -10.94 -37.56
C HIS A 317 7.30 -12.41 -37.15
N ARG A 318 7.82 -13.29 -38.01
CA ARG A 318 8.02 -14.71 -37.69
C ARG A 318 8.98 -14.86 -36.51
N ILE A 319 10.13 -14.19 -36.55
CA ILE A 319 11.11 -14.25 -35.45
C ILE A 319 10.51 -13.68 -34.16
N MET A 320 9.74 -12.59 -34.22
CA MET A 320 9.05 -12.02 -33.06
C MET A 320 8.01 -12.98 -32.47
N LYS A 321 7.31 -13.76 -33.31
CA LYS A 321 6.40 -14.82 -32.85
C LYS A 321 7.15 -15.92 -32.11
N ASP A 322 8.30 -16.35 -32.61
CA ASP A 322 9.14 -17.36 -31.95
C ASP A 322 9.72 -16.86 -30.62
N VAL A 323 10.12 -15.58 -30.56
CA VAL A 323 10.50 -14.90 -29.32
C VAL A 323 9.34 -14.91 -28.33
N GLY A 324 8.13 -14.56 -28.77
CA GLY A 324 6.94 -14.57 -27.93
C GLY A 324 6.62 -15.97 -27.37
N ASN A 325 6.71 -17.01 -28.19
CA ASN A 325 6.52 -18.40 -27.75
C ASN A 325 7.59 -18.83 -26.73
N THR A 326 8.85 -18.47 -26.97
CA THR A 326 9.96 -18.76 -26.05
C THR A 326 9.75 -18.06 -24.71
N GLU A 327 9.39 -16.78 -24.74
CA GLU A 327 9.08 -16.01 -23.55
C GLU A 327 7.91 -16.59 -22.76
N GLN A 328 6.84 -17.02 -23.44
CA GLN A 328 5.70 -17.68 -22.80
C GLN A 328 6.12 -19.00 -22.13
N TYR A 329 6.93 -19.81 -22.80
CA TYR A 329 7.47 -21.05 -22.22
C TYR A 329 8.30 -20.77 -20.95
N ILE A 330 9.14 -19.73 -20.96
CA ILE A 330 9.92 -19.33 -19.78
C ILE A 330 8.98 -18.95 -18.63
N VAL A 331 7.93 -18.18 -18.90
CA VAL A 331 6.93 -17.78 -17.89
C VAL A 331 6.24 -19.02 -17.31
N ASP A 332 5.81 -19.95 -18.16
CA ASP A 332 5.12 -21.18 -17.75
C ASP A 332 6.04 -22.07 -16.88
N ASP A 333 7.31 -22.21 -17.25
CA ASP A 333 8.32 -22.94 -16.46
C ASP A 333 8.54 -22.31 -15.07
N LEU A 334 8.66 -20.98 -15.00
CA LEU A 334 8.83 -20.26 -13.74
C LEU A 334 7.58 -20.39 -12.85
N ILE A 335 6.38 -20.27 -13.42
CA ILE A 335 5.10 -20.45 -12.73
C ILE A 335 4.91 -21.91 -12.28
N ALA A 336 5.39 -22.89 -13.07
CA ALA A 336 5.33 -24.29 -12.70
C ALA A 336 6.17 -24.59 -11.46
N LYS A 337 7.36 -24.00 -11.37
CA LYS A 337 8.31 -24.17 -10.26
C LYS A 337 7.95 -23.35 -9.01
N ALA A 338 7.19 -22.27 -9.16
CA ALA A 338 6.79 -21.43 -8.04
C ALA A 338 5.88 -22.20 -7.07
N GLN A 339 6.14 -22.05 -5.78
CA GLN A 339 5.26 -22.54 -4.70
C GLN A 339 4.29 -21.45 -4.27
N VAL A 340 4.75 -20.20 -4.29
CA VAL A 340 3.97 -19.03 -3.90
C VAL A 340 4.10 -17.95 -4.98
N ILE A 341 2.97 -17.43 -5.43
CA ILE A 341 2.92 -16.26 -6.31
C ILE A 341 2.42 -15.08 -5.48
N THR A 342 3.14 -13.97 -5.50
CA THR A 342 2.78 -12.75 -4.77
C THR A 342 2.41 -11.63 -5.74
N ALA A 343 1.29 -10.93 -5.49
CA ALA A 343 0.82 -9.83 -6.34
C ALA A 343 -0.04 -8.83 -5.55
N THR A 344 -0.32 -7.66 -6.11
CA THR A 344 -1.42 -6.83 -5.56
C THR A 344 -2.79 -7.43 -5.92
N LEU A 345 -3.87 -6.96 -5.30
CA LEU A 345 -5.23 -7.43 -5.60
C LEU A 345 -5.53 -7.38 -7.11
N VAL A 346 -5.38 -6.20 -7.74
CA VAL A 346 -5.54 -6.01 -9.19
C VAL A 346 -4.40 -6.69 -9.97
N GLY A 347 -3.17 -6.63 -9.45
CA GLY A 347 -2.00 -7.27 -10.07
C GLY A 347 -2.15 -8.80 -10.21
N SER A 348 -3.00 -9.42 -9.40
CA SER A 348 -3.32 -10.84 -9.52
C SER A 348 -4.00 -11.20 -10.85
N ASN A 349 -4.54 -10.22 -11.59
CA ASN A 349 -5.10 -10.41 -12.93
C ASN A 349 -4.20 -9.96 -14.09
N GLN A 350 -2.90 -9.76 -13.85
CA GLN A 350 -1.95 -9.57 -14.94
C GLN A 350 -1.95 -10.74 -15.92
N TYR A 351 -1.72 -10.44 -17.21
CA TYR A 351 -1.88 -11.39 -18.32
C TYR A 351 -1.14 -12.73 -18.14
N MET A 352 -0.02 -12.72 -17.42
CA MET A 352 0.83 -13.90 -17.16
C MET A 352 0.20 -14.88 -16.18
N ILE A 353 -0.62 -14.39 -15.24
CA ILE A 353 -1.20 -15.21 -14.17
C ILE A 353 -2.74 -15.15 -14.15
N ARG A 354 -3.37 -14.41 -15.07
CA ARG A 354 -4.82 -14.20 -15.09
C ARG A 354 -5.64 -15.49 -15.13
N ASN A 355 -5.17 -16.48 -15.89
CA ASN A 355 -5.87 -17.74 -16.13
C ASN A 355 -5.48 -18.85 -15.13
N LEU A 356 -4.59 -18.56 -14.18
CA LEU A 356 -4.22 -19.54 -13.16
C LEU A 356 -5.34 -19.70 -12.13
N LYS A 357 -5.53 -20.95 -11.70
CA LYS A 357 -6.36 -21.31 -10.55
C LYS A 357 -5.47 -21.75 -9.41
N PHE A 358 -5.87 -21.40 -8.21
CA PHE A 358 -5.16 -21.67 -6.98
C PHE A 358 -6.07 -22.50 -6.07
N HIS A 359 -5.48 -23.33 -5.22
CA HIS A 359 -6.27 -23.95 -4.17
C HIS A 359 -6.62 -22.91 -3.09
N THR A 360 -5.60 -22.18 -2.62
CA THR A 360 -5.72 -21.15 -1.59
C THR A 360 -5.28 -19.79 -2.09
N VAL A 361 -6.07 -18.77 -1.78
CA VAL A 361 -5.70 -17.35 -1.82
C VAL A 361 -5.55 -16.82 -0.41
N VAL A 362 -4.47 -16.08 -0.15
CA VAL A 362 -4.24 -15.36 1.11
C VAL A 362 -4.29 -13.87 0.81
N ILE A 363 -5.15 -13.12 1.50
CA ILE A 363 -5.23 -11.66 1.42
C ILE A 363 -4.73 -11.07 2.73
N ASP A 364 -3.56 -10.42 2.72
CA ASP A 364 -3.08 -9.63 3.86
C ASP A 364 -3.53 -8.16 3.73
N GLU A 365 -3.55 -7.46 4.87
CA GLU A 365 -4.09 -6.10 5.01
C GLU A 365 -5.52 -5.95 4.43
N ALA A 366 -6.35 -6.99 4.58
CA ALA A 366 -7.71 -7.02 4.05
C ALA A 366 -8.63 -5.94 4.65
N GLY A 367 -8.29 -5.39 5.81
CA GLY A 367 -8.99 -4.25 6.44
C GLY A 367 -8.81 -2.92 5.69
N GLN A 368 -7.87 -2.83 4.74
CA GLN A 368 -7.64 -1.65 3.90
C GLN A 368 -8.02 -1.89 2.43
N ALA A 369 -8.57 -3.06 2.12
CA ALA A 369 -8.96 -3.40 0.76
C ALA A 369 -10.41 -3.00 0.50
N LEU A 370 -10.64 -2.36 -0.65
CA LEU A 370 -11.98 -2.26 -1.21
C LEU A 370 -12.48 -3.66 -1.52
N GLU A 371 -13.68 -4.00 -1.05
CA GLU A 371 -14.26 -5.32 -1.30
C GLU A 371 -14.30 -5.69 -2.80
N PRO A 372 -14.68 -4.80 -3.74
CA PRO A 372 -14.63 -5.12 -5.17
C PRO A 372 -13.26 -5.62 -5.65
N ALA A 373 -12.17 -5.08 -5.10
CA ALA A 373 -10.81 -5.51 -5.45
C ALA A 373 -10.47 -6.89 -4.87
N CYS A 374 -11.02 -7.26 -3.70
CA CYS A 374 -10.83 -8.59 -3.11
C CYS A 374 -11.41 -9.70 -4.00
N TRP A 375 -12.51 -9.43 -4.72
CA TRP A 375 -13.15 -10.43 -5.57
C TRP A 375 -12.26 -10.88 -6.74
N ILE A 376 -11.35 -10.04 -7.23
CA ILE A 376 -10.44 -10.37 -8.34
C ILE A 376 -9.61 -11.66 -8.07
N PRO A 377 -8.84 -11.76 -6.97
CA PRO A 377 -8.12 -12.99 -6.62
C PRO A 377 -9.03 -14.10 -6.06
N ILE A 378 -10.12 -13.76 -5.34
CA ILE A 378 -11.02 -14.76 -4.71
C ILE A 378 -11.60 -15.73 -5.75
N LEU A 379 -11.98 -15.22 -6.93
CA LEU A 379 -12.57 -16.01 -8.02
C LEU A 379 -11.60 -17.03 -8.65
N LYS A 380 -10.34 -17.02 -8.23
CA LYS A 380 -9.30 -17.96 -8.66
C LYS A 380 -9.07 -19.09 -7.66
N ALA A 381 -9.72 -19.06 -6.49
CA ALA A 381 -9.47 -19.99 -5.40
C ALA A 381 -10.70 -20.78 -4.94
N GLN A 382 -10.43 -21.86 -4.22
CA GLN A 382 -11.43 -22.66 -3.49
C GLN A 382 -11.46 -22.31 -2.01
N LYS A 383 -10.30 -21.89 -1.47
CA LYS A 383 -10.09 -21.50 -0.09
C LYS A 383 -9.53 -20.09 0.01
N LEU A 384 -10.03 -19.31 0.97
CA LEU A 384 -9.63 -17.95 1.26
C LEU A 384 -9.10 -17.85 2.69
N VAL A 385 -7.92 -17.25 2.84
CA VAL A 385 -7.40 -16.79 4.13
C VAL A 385 -7.41 -15.27 4.11
N LEU A 386 -8.24 -14.65 4.95
CA LEU A 386 -8.24 -13.21 5.16
C LEU A 386 -7.38 -12.88 6.37
N ALA A 387 -6.53 -11.88 6.24
CA ALA A 387 -5.74 -11.38 7.35
C ALA A 387 -5.72 -9.86 7.35
N GLY A 388 -5.86 -9.28 8.53
CA GLY A 388 -5.89 -7.84 8.67
C GLY A 388 -6.39 -7.42 10.03
N ASP A 389 -6.67 -6.14 10.14
CA ASP A 389 -7.25 -5.55 11.32
C ASP A 389 -8.32 -4.55 10.91
N HIS A 390 -9.56 -4.89 11.21
CA HIS A 390 -10.71 -4.05 10.88
C HIS A 390 -10.95 -2.93 11.91
N CYS A 391 -10.18 -2.90 13.00
CA CYS A 391 -10.18 -1.81 13.97
C CYS A 391 -9.14 -0.72 13.62
N GLN A 392 -8.37 -0.89 12.55
CA GLN A 392 -7.44 0.10 11.99
C GLN A 392 -8.05 0.78 10.74
N LEU A 393 -7.24 1.49 9.96
CA LEU A 393 -7.70 2.26 8.79
C LEU A 393 -8.49 1.42 7.79
N SER A 394 -9.64 1.94 7.38
CA SER A 394 -10.43 1.48 6.24
C SER A 394 -9.79 1.91 4.91
N PRO A 395 -10.20 1.34 3.76
CA PRO A 395 -9.78 1.83 2.45
C PRO A 395 -10.10 3.32 2.27
N THR A 396 -9.22 4.03 1.57
CA THR A 396 -9.48 5.42 1.16
C THR A 396 -10.55 5.44 0.08
N ILE A 397 -11.66 6.12 0.35
CA ILE A 397 -12.80 6.27 -0.56
C ILE A 397 -12.99 7.75 -0.88
N LYS A 398 -13.10 8.08 -2.16
CA LYS A 398 -13.25 9.45 -2.67
C LYS A 398 -14.70 9.92 -2.58
N SER A 399 -15.65 9.04 -2.84
CA SER A 399 -17.08 9.32 -2.77
C SER A 399 -17.59 9.16 -1.35
N SER A 400 -17.83 10.31 -0.68
CA SER A 400 -18.50 10.35 0.62
C SER A 400 -19.88 9.68 0.59
N GLU A 401 -20.58 9.70 -0.55
CA GLU A 401 -21.85 9.01 -0.74
C GLU A 401 -21.66 7.49 -0.75
N ALA A 402 -20.71 6.97 -1.56
CA ALA A 402 -20.44 5.54 -1.65
C ALA A 402 -19.94 4.99 -0.30
N ALA A 403 -19.08 5.74 0.39
CA ALA A 403 -18.62 5.41 1.74
C ALA A 403 -19.81 5.25 2.70
N ARG A 404 -20.72 6.24 2.76
CA ARG A 404 -21.91 6.19 3.63
C ARG A 404 -22.86 5.04 3.29
N LYS A 405 -22.97 4.66 2.03
CA LYS A 405 -23.81 3.54 1.56
C LYS A 405 -23.15 2.17 1.73
N GLY A 406 -21.95 2.10 2.33
CA GLY A 406 -21.32 0.86 2.79
C GLY A 406 -20.08 0.42 2.02
N LEU A 407 -19.51 1.25 1.13
CA LEU A 407 -18.26 0.92 0.45
C LEU A 407 -17.06 0.90 1.41
N SER A 408 -17.14 1.63 2.54
CA SER A 408 -16.12 1.66 3.59
C SER A 408 -16.07 0.39 4.43
N THR A 409 -17.15 -0.40 4.45
CA THR A 409 -17.20 -1.68 5.15
C THR A 409 -16.50 -2.74 4.31
N THR A 410 -15.30 -3.14 4.76
CA THR A 410 -14.47 -4.11 4.04
C THR A 410 -15.06 -5.52 4.04
N LEU A 411 -14.59 -6.37 3.11
CA LEU A 411 -14.93 -7.79 3.11
C LEU A 411 -14.50 -8.48 4.42
N LEU A 412 -13.37 -8.07 4.99
CA LEU A 412 -12.90 -8.55 6.29
C LEU A 412 -13.93 -8.25 7.39
N GLU A 413 -14.40 -7.00 7.49
CA GLU A 413 -15.41 -6.59 8.47
C GLU A 413 -16.69 -7.42 8.35
N LYS A 414 -17.18 -7.61 7.12
CA LYS A 414 -18.38 -8.42 6.84
C LYS A 414 -18.17 -9.88 7.26
N CYS A 415 -17.05 -10.48 6.88
CA CYS A 415 -16.80 -11.89 7.17
C CYS A 415 -16.54 -12.14 8.67
N VAL A 416 -15.92 -11.20 9.39
CA VAL A 416 -15.78 -11.28 10.86
C VAL A 416 -17.14 -11.29 11.54
N ALA A 417 -18.07 -10.43 11.08
CA ALA A 417 -19.42 -10.37 11.64
C ALA A 417 -20.27 -11.61 11.27
N LEU A 418 -20.13 -12.11 10.05
CA LEU A 418 -20.92 -13.25 9.55
C LEU A 418 -20.43 -14.60 10.08
N HIS A 419 -19.11 -14.78 10.22
CA HIS A 419 -18.47 -16.08 10.50
C HIS A 419 -17.47 -16.00 11.66
N PRO A 420 -17.91 -15.69 12.90
CA PRO A 420 -17.03 -15.59 14.05
C PRO A 420 -16.26 -16.90 14.32
N GLU A 421 -16.78 -18.06 13.92
CA GLU A 421 -16.13 -19.37 14.04
C GLU A 421 -14.86 -19.53 13.20
N ALA A 422 -14.73 -18.73 12.14
CA ALA A 422 -13.56 -18.68 11.26
C ALA A 422 -12.49 -17.69 11.73
N VAL A 423 -12.79 -16.84 12.72
CA VAL A 423 -11.91 -15.79 13.21
C VAL A 423 -10.96 -16.33 14.29
N THR A 424 -9.69 -15.98 14.18
CA THR A 424 -8.70 -16.15 15.25
C THR A 424 -8.03 -14.81 15.53
N LEU A 425 -8.18 -14.31 16.76
CA LEU A 425 -7.51 -13.12 17.25
C LEU A 425 -6.08 -13.45 17.71
N LEU A 426 -5.10 -12.65 17.28
CA LEU A 426 -3.77 -12.69 17.85
C LEU A 426 -3.74 -11.82 19.10
N GLU A 427 -3.36 -12.41 20.24
CA GLU A 427 -3.57 -11.82 21.57
C GLU A 427 -2.29 -11.17 22.12
N GLU A 428 -1.10 -11.66 21.75
CA GLU A 428 0.17 -11.17 22.30
C GLU A 428 0.88 -10.24 21.33
N GLN A 429 1.22 -9.03 21.80
CA GLN A 429 1.89 -7.99 21.02
C GLN A 429 3.34 -7.76 21.49
N TYR A 430 4.21 -7.45 20.53
CA TYR A 430 5.67 -7.33 20.70
C TYR A 430 6.21 -5.93 20.39
N ARG A 431 5.36 -4.90 20.44
CA ARG A 431 5.68 -3.52 20.06
C ARG A 431 5.64 -2.56 21.23
N MET A 432 4.50 -2.48 21.89
CA MET A 432 4.09 -1.37 22.76
C MET A 432 4.38 -1.70 24.22
N HIS A 433 4.73 -0.67 25.00
CA HIS A 433 4.61 -0.70 26.44
C HIS A 433 3.16 -1.01 26.85
N GLU A 434 2.94 -1.71 27.97
CA GLU A 434 1.60 -2.14 28.39
C GLU A 434 0.63 -0.96 28.60
N HIS A 435 1.09 0.14 29.18
CA HIS A 435 0.31 1.38 29.32
C HIS A 435 -0.12 2.01 27.98
N ILE A 436 0.72 1.94 26.93
CA ILE A 436 0.36 2.43 25.59
C ILE A 436 -0.69 1.49 24.96
N MET A 437 -0.49 0.18 25.11
CA MET A 437 -1.39 -0.84 24.59
C MET A 437 -2.77 -0.81 25.26
N GLY A 438 -2.83 -0.57 26.57
CA GLY A 438 -4.00 -0.84 27.41
C GLY A 438 -5.27 -0.16 26.91
N TYR A 439 -5.22 1.14 26.60
CA TYR A 439 -6.39 1.87 26.11
C TYR A 439 -6.90 1.34 24.76
N SER A 440 -5.99 1.13 23.81
CA SER A 440 -6.33 0.54 22.51
C SER A 440 -6.94 -0.87 22.68
N SER A 441 -6.38 -1.69 23.59
CA SER A 441 -6.90 -3.01 23.91
C SER A 441 -8.32 -2.95 24.45
N GLN A 442 -8.61 -2.04 25.37
CA GLN A 442 -9.91 -1.90 26.00
C GLN A 442 -10.99 -1.49 24.98
N VAL A 443 -10.72 -0.46 24.19
CA VAL A 443 -11.71 0.12 23.26
C VAL A 443 -11.96 -0.77 22.04
N PHE A 444 -10.90 -1.30 21.43
CA PHE A 444 -11.01 -1.95 20.11
C PHE A 444 -10.99 -3.48 20.15
N TYR A 445 -10.43 -4.07 21.21
CA TYR A 445 -10.12 -5.50 21.24
C TYR A 445 -10.65 -6.20 22.51
N GLY A 446 -11.58 -5.57 23.23
CA GLY A 446 -12.24 -6.17 24.40
C GLY A 446 -11.28 -6.62 25.50
N SER A 447 -10.18 -5.88 25.70
CA SER A 447 -9.12 -6.18 26.68
C SER A 447 -8.43 -7.54 26.49
N GLN A 448 -8.43 -8.08 25.27
CA GLN A 448 -7.80 -9.37 24.97
C GLN A 448 -6.30 -9.27 24.64
N LEU A 449 -5.76 -8.06 24.40
CA LEU A 449 -4.34 -7.89 24.08
C LEU A 449 -3.45 -7.98 25.33
N ARG A 450 -2.28 -8.58 25.15
CA ARG A 450 -1.25 -8.73 26.19
C ARG A 450 0.09 -8.29 25.64
N ALA A 451 0.81 -7.49 26.41
CA ALA A 451 2.18 -7.12 26.08
C ALA A 451 3.11 -8.30 26.38
N HIS A 452 3.90 -8.71 25.40
CA HIS A 452 4.96 -9.68 25.65
C HIS A 452 5.97 -9.11 26.66
N ALA A 453 6.56 -9.98 27.49
CA ALA A 453 7.48 -9.57 28.56
C ALA A 453 8.66 -8.70 28.09
N SER A 454 9.08 -8.85 26.82
CA SER A 454 10.17 -8.04 26.24
C SER A 454 9.81 -6.56 26.00
N VAL A 455 8.52 -6.21 25.98
CA VAL A 455 8.04 -4.85 25.72
C VAL A 455 7.12 -4.32 26.81
N ALA A 456 6.55 -5.18 27.67
CA ALA A 456 5.57 -4.78 28.68
C ALA A 456 6.01 -3.56 29.49
N THR A 457 7.27 -3.53 29.92
CA THR A 457 7.84 -2.48 30.80
C THR A 457 9.05 -1.76 30.18
N HIS A 458 9.20 -1.79 28.85
CA HIS A 458 10.38 -1.17 28.21
C HIS A 458 10.28 0.36 28.20
N SER A 459 11.33 1.05 28.66
CA SER A 459 11.35 2.51 28.73
C SER A 459 12.52 3.11 27.94
N LEU A 460 12.52 4.44 27.79
CA LEU A 460 13.67 5.15 27.22
C LEU A 460 14.80 5.25 28.24
N PHE A 461 14.50 5.48 29.52
CA PHE A 461 15.46 5.50 30.61
C PHE A 461 14.77 5.07 31.92
N PRO A 462 15.52 4.77 33.00
CA PRO A 462 14.92 4.40 34.29
C PRO A 462 14.02 5.52 34.84
N GLY A 463 12.76 5.20 35.14
CA GLY A 463 11.79 6.16 35.67
C GLY A 463 10.99 6.94 34.61
N ASP A 464 11.26 6.74 33.32
CA ASP A 464 10.49 7.36 32.24
C ASP A 464 9.06 6.80 32.12
N GLY A 465 8.08 7.70 31.97
CA GLY A 465 6.69 7.36 31.73
C GLY A 465 6.42 7.05 30.26
N ALA A 466 5.80 5.89 29.98
CA ALA A 466 5.52 5.42 28.63
C ALA A 466 4.33 6.13 27.95
N LEU A 467 3.44 6.74 28.71
CA LEU A 467 2.30 7.50 28.21
C LEU A 467 2.32 8.88 28.87
N VAL A 468 2.07 9.93 28.08
CA VAL A 468 1.84 11.28 28.57
C VAL A 468 0.72 11.93 27.75
N PHE A 469 -0.29 12.45 28.42
CA PHE A 469 -1.26 13.38 27.83
C PHE A 469 -1.00 14.78 28.39
N ILE A 470 -0.69 15.73 27.51
CA ILE A 470 -0.45 17.12 27.88
C ILE A 470 -1.65 17.94 27.45
N ASP A 471 -2.40 18.42 28.44
CA ASP A 471 -3.58 19.22 28.23
C ASP A 471 -3.24 20.68 27.96
N THR A 472 -3.74 21.21 26.86
CA THR A 472 -3.61 22.63 26.48
C THR A 472 -4.85 23.45 26.82
N ALA A 473 -5.87 22.86 27.46
CA ALA A 473 -7.07 23.58 27.87
C ALA A 473 -6.72 24.79 28.76
N GLY A 474 -7.34 25.93 28.46
CA GLY A 474 -7.13 27.17 29.21
C GLY A 474 -5.76 27.84 28.98
N CYS A 475 -4.90 27.33 28.09
CA CYS A 475 -3.60 27.94 27.77
C CYS A 475 -3.69 29.03 26.68
N GLY A 476 -4.88 29.22 26.09
CA GLY A 476 -5.08 30.15 24.97
C GLY A 476 -4.50 29.67 23.64
N PHE A 477 -4.28 28.36 23.48
CA PHE A 477 -3.76 27.78 22.24
C PHE A 477 -4.90 27.64 21.23
N GLU A 478 -5.17 28.69 20.48
CA GLU A 478 -6.30 28.74 19.55
C GLU A 478 -5.97 28.13 18.19
N GLU A 479 -6.90 27.33 17.66
CA GLU A 479 -6.79 26.83 16.30
C GLU A 479 -7.00 27.95 15.27
N LYS A 480 -6.31 27.86 14.14
CA LYS A 480 -6.47 28.72 12.97
C LYS A 480 -6.95 27.90 11.78
N LEU A 481 -7.92 28.45 11.05
CA LEU A 481 -8.42 27.85 9.81
C LEU A 481 -7.63 28.41 8.62
N GLU A 482 -6.92 27.53 7.92
CA GLU A 482 -6.19 27.85 6.69
C GLU A 482 -6.80 27.07 5.51
N GLY A 483 -7.74 27.70 4.82
CA GLY A 483 -8.48 27.08 3.73
C GLY A 483 -9.38 25.96 4.24
N THR A 484 -9.08 24.71 3.88
CA THR A 484 -9.84 23.50 4.28
C THR A 484 -9.14 22.69 5.37
N SER A 485 -8.04 23.18 5.94
CA SER A 485 -7.28 22.52 7.01
C SER A 485 -7.20 23.41 8.25
N SER A 486 -6.90 22.79 9.39
CA SER A 486 -6.63 23.50 10.65
C SER A 486 -5.15 23.48 10.99
N THR A 487 -4.69 24.51 11.70
CA THR A 487 -3.38 24.62 12.35
C THR A 487 -3.57 25.10 13.78
N ASN A 488 -2.61 24.82 14.65
CA ASN A 488 -2.53 25.39 15.99
C ASN A 488 -1.06 25.75 16.24
N PRO A 489 -0.68 27.02 15.99
CA PRO A 489 0.71 27.44 16.08
C PRO A 489 1.31 27.35 17.47
N ASP A 490 0.50 27.63 18.49
CA ASP A 490 0.93 27.59 19.89
C ASP A 490 1.15 26.14 20.35
N GLU A 491 0.25 25.22 19.97
CA GLU A 491 0.45 23.77 20.19
C GLU A 491 1.70 23.26 19.46
N ALA A 492 1.96 23.72 18.24
CA ALA A 492 3.15 23.34 17.48
C ALA A 492 4.45 23.82 18.16
N ALA A 493 4.49 25.09 18.56
CA ALA A 493 5.62 25.68 19.26
C ALA A 493 5.86 24.97 20.61
N PHE A 494 4.79 24.67 21.34
CA PHE A 494 4.84 23.91 22.58
C PHE A 494 5.40 22.51 22.37
N LEU A 495 4.91 21.78 21.35
CA LEU A 495 5.40 20.44 21.02
C LEU A 495 6.90 20.46 20.73
N MET A 496 7.40 21.46 19.99
CA MET A 496 8.83 21.60 19.71
C MET A 496 9.63 21.90 20.98
N LYS A 497 9.14 22.78 21.86
CA LYS A 497 9.77 23.06 23.16
C LYS A 497 9.86 21.80 24.03
N HIS A 498 8.76 21.06 24.15
CA HIS A 498 8.72 19.81 24.91
C HIS A 498 9.62 18.74 24.29
N LEU A 499 9.64 18.62 22.96
CA LEU A 499 10.53 17.69 22.27
C LEU A 499 12.00 18.02 22.55
N THR A 500 12.41 19.28 22.48
CA THR A 500 13.78 19.70 22.82
C THR A 500 14.14 19.34 24.26
N HIS A 501 13.20 19.48 25.20
CA HIS A 501 13.42 19.06 26.58
C HIS A 501 13.63 17.54 26.67
N VAL A 502 12.74 16.74 26.07
CA VAL A 502 12.86 15.28 26.08
C VAL A 502 14.15 14.83 25.39
N VAL A 503 14.58 15.47 24.30
CA VAL A 503 15.88 15.19 23.68
C VAL A 503 17.01 15.44 24.68
N SER A 504 16.99 16.57 25.39
CA SER A 504 17.99 16.91 26.41
C SER A 504 18.04 15.88 27.56
N GLU A 505 16.89 15.35 27.99
CA GLU A 505 16.82 14.28 28.99
C GLU A 505 17.38 12.94 28.49
N LEU A 506 17.37 12.71 27.18
CA LEU A 506 17.86 11.49 26.55
C LEU A 506 19.35 11.52 26.24
N GLU A 507 19.97 12.68 26.10
CA GLU A 507 21.41 12.81 25.77
C GLU A 507 22.35 12.05 26.73
N PRO A 508 22.08 11.97 28.06
CA PRO A 508 22.92 11.19 28.96
C PRO A 508 22.89 9.68 28.70
N TYR A 509 21.85 9.18 28.01
CA TYR A 509 21.60 7.75 27.81
C TYR A 509 21.88 7.28 26.39
N TYR A 510 21.91 8.19 25.41
CA TYR A 510 21.97 7.85 23.99
C TYR A 510 22.97 8.73 23.24
N THR A 511 23.67 8.13 22.27
CA THR A 511 24.43 8.88 21.27
C THR A 511 23.52 9.25 20.09
N PRO A 512 23.86 10.25 19.26
CA PRO A 512 23.08 10.57 18.04
C PRO A 512 22.82 9.36 17.13
N GLU A 513 23.76 8.43 17.02
CA GLU A 513 23.62 7.22 16.20
C GLU A 513 22.65 6.21 16.81
N THR A 514 22.68 6.06 18.13
CA THR A 514 21.83 5.12 18.90
C THR A 514 20.52 5.75 19.37
N PHE A 515 20.30 7.02 19.04
CA PHE A 515 19.17 7.81 19.48
C PHE A 515 17.84 7.15 19.06
N PRO A 516 16.84 7.10 19.97
CA PRO A 516 15.53 6.55 19.68
C PRO A 516 14.87 7.22 18.49
N SER A 517 14.17 6.43 17.69
CA SER A 517 13.44 6.95 16.53
C SER A 517 12.18 7.70 16.97
N ILE A 518 11.89 8.85 16.36
CA ILE A 518 10.78 9.74 16.73
C ILE A 518 9.83 9.92 15.54
N ALA A 519 8.53 9.85 15.80
CA ALA A 519 7.50 10.36 14.89
C ALA A 519 6.74 11.52 15.52
N ILE A 520 6.48 12.55 14.73
CA ILE A 520 5.49 13.57 15.03
C ILE A 520 4.33 13.38 14.04
N ILE A 521 3.13 13.18 14.58
CA ILE A 521 1.93 12.85 13.84
C ILE A 521 0.87 13.90 14.14
N SER A 522 0.16 14.34 13.10
CA SER A 522 -1.04 15.16 13.21
C SER A 522 -2.04 14.74 12.14
N PRO A 523 -3.36 14.83 12.40
CA PRO A 523 -4.37 14.59 11.37
C PRO A 523 -4.40 15.66 10.28
N TYR A 524 -3.83 16.85 10.54
CA TYR A 524 -3.95 18.01 9.66
C TYR A 524 -2.64 18.29 8.91
N LYS A 525 -2.71 18.32 7.57
CA LYS A 525 -1.52 18.51 6.73
C LYS A 525 -0.85 19.87 6.96
N GLN A 526 -1.62 20.94 7.19
CA GLN A 526 -1.03 22.25 7.45
C GLN A 526 -0.31 22.31 8.80
N GLN A 527 -0.82 21.61 9.81
CA GLN A 527 -0.11 21.48 11.09
C GLN A 527 1.25 20.80 10.91
N LEU A 528 1.31 19.76 10.07
CA LEU A 528 2.57 19.08 9.76
C LEU A 528 3.55 19.96 8.99
N ASN A 529 3.07 20.84 8.10
CA ASN A 529 3.92 21.79 7.41
C ASN A 529 4.57 22.76 8.40
N LEU A 530 3.78 23.29 9.34
CA LEU A 530 4.27 24.16 10.41
C LEU A 530 5.28 23.45 11.31
N LEU A 531 4.98 22.22 11.74
CA LEU A 531 5.89 21.42 12.57
C LEU A 531 7.21 21.10 11.83
N ASN A 532 7.16 20.81 10.53
CA ASN A 532 8.35 20.61 9.72
C ASN A 532 9.19 21.89 9.62
N GLU A 533 8.55 23.04 9.39
CA GLU A 533 9.22 24.34 9.34
C GLU A 533 9.93 24.64 10.67
N GLN A 534 9.23 24.48 11.79
CA GLN A 534 9.82 24.69 13.12
C GLN A 534 10.98 23.72 13.40
N LEU A 535 10.87 22.44 13.00
CA LEU A 535 11.95 21.46 13.14
C LEU A 535 13.22 21.85 12.37
N LEU A 536 13.07 22.45 11.18
CA LEU A 536 14.20 22.97 10.38
C LEU A 536 14.88 24.18 11.02
N HIS A 537 14.14 24.93 11.85
CA HIS A 537 14.63 26.12 12.53
C HIS A 537 15.02 25.90 14.00
N ALA A 538 14.94 24.67 14.52
CA ALA A 538 15.41 24.30 15.86
C ALA A 538 16.87 23.80 15.81
N PRO A 539 17.86 24.57 16.31
CA PRO A 539 19.28 24.16 16.32
C PRO A 539 19.55 22.98 17.25
N GLU A 540 18.87 22.89 18.39
CA GLU A 540 19.05 21.85 19.39
C GLU A 540 18.64 20.46 18.86
N LEU A 541 17.71 20.44 17.90
CA LEU A 541 17.23 19.20 17.26
C LEU A 541 18.02 18.84 16.00
N GLU A 542 18.90 19.72 15.50
CA GLU A 542 19.66 19.50 14.26
C GLU A 542 20.39 18.14 14.23
N PRO A 543 21.13 17.72 15.28
CA PRO A 543 21.86 16.45 15.27
C PRO A 543 20.94 15.23 15.14
N TYR A 544 19.68 15.36 15.56
CA TYR A 544 18.72 14.27 15.65
C TYR A 544 17.68 14.28 14.51
N ARG A 545 17.69 15.29 13.63
CA ARG A 545 16.75 15.38 12.48
C ARG A 545 16.61 14.10 11.67
N PRO A 546 17.68 13.33 11.36
CA PRO A 546 17.53 12.06 10.64
C PRO A 546 16.71 10.99 11.36
N LYS A 547 16.52 11.13 12.68
CA LYS A 547 15.73 10.23 13.54
C LYS A 547 14.28 10.69 13.72
N ILE A 548 13.95 11.93 13.34
CA ILE A 548 12.64 12.55 13.52
C ILE A 548 11.90 12.56 12.18
N ALA A 549 10.70 11.97 12.17
CA ALA A 549 9.83 11.97 10.99
C ALA A 549 8.50 12.67 11.30
N VAL A 550 8.13 13.67 10.49
CA VAL A 550 6.89 14.45 10.65
C VAL A 550 5.95 14.12 9.51
N ASN A 551 4.90 13.33 9.74
CA ASN A 551 3.95 12.94 8.68
C ASN A 551 2.53 12.67 9.20
N THR A 552 1.59 12.44 8.28
CA THR A 552 0.20 12.08 8.59
C THR A 552 0.07 10.64 9.09
N ILE A 553 -1.04 10.34 9.77
CA ILE A 553 -1.37 9.01 10.28
C ILE A 553 -1.30 7.95 9.15
N ASP A 554 -1.90 8.23 7.99
CA ASP A 554 -1.98 7.32 6.84
C ASP A 554 -0.60 6.93 6.29
N SER A 555 0.36 7.87 6.32
CA SER A 555 1.72 7.62 5.82
C SER A 555 2.59 6.79 6.77
N PHE A 556 2.24 6.76 8.06
CA PHE A 556 2.93 5.97 9.09
C PHE A 556 2.42 4.54 9.22
N GLN A 557 1.46 4.15 8.39
CA GLN A 557 0.86 2.84 8.46
C GLN A 557 1.91 1.73 8.22
N GLY A 558 1.90 0.71 9.09
CA GLY A 558 2.88 -0.38 9.07
C GLY A 558 4.28 0.00 9.59
N GLN A 559 4.53 1.27 9.91
CA GLN A 559 5.75 1.70 10.60
C GLN A 559 5.54 1.69 12.12
N GLU A 560 6.64 1.83 12.85
CA GLU A 560 6.69 2.03 14.30
C GLU A 560 7.88 2.95 14.63
N ARG A 561 7.79 3.63 15.78
CA ARG A 561 8.84 4.49 16.31
C ARG A 561 8.97 4.29 17.81
N ASP A 562 10.16 4.55 18.34
CA ASP A 562 10.40 4.42 19.78
C ASP A 562 9.58 5.47 20.55
N ILE A 563 9.52 6.68 20.01
CA ILE A 563 8.75 7.81 20.54
C ILE A 563 7.75 8.29 19.48
N VAL A 564 6.50 8.51 19.88
CA VAL A 564 5.49 9.13 19.03
C VAL A 564 4.89 10.33 19.75
N TYR A 565 4.91 11.47 19.07
CA TYR A 565 4.16 12.66 19.41
C TYR A 565 2.92 12.75 18.55
N ILE A 566 1.79 13.05 19.15
CA ILE A 566 0.54 13.33 18.46
C ILE A 566 0.11 14.76 18.79
N SER A 567 0.05 15.61 17.77
CA SER A 567 -0.55 16.94 17.84
C SER A 567 -2.03 16.84 17.41
N MET A 568 -2.94 17.09 18.34
CA MET A 568 -4.39 17.00 18.12
C MET A 568 -4.94 18.22 17.38
N THR A 569 -4.28 19.38 17.46
CA THR A 569 -4.56 20.62 16.72
C THR A 569 -5.89 21.31 17.07
N ARG A 570 -6.96 20.56 17.34
CA ARG A 570 -8.30 21.10 17.57
C ARG A 570 -8.41 21.71 18.96
N SER A 571 -8.82 22.98 19.00
CA SER A 571 -8.99 23.78 20.20
C SER A 571 -9.95 24.93 19.87
N ASN A 572 -11.23 24.79 20.23
CA ASN A 572 -12.30 25.75 19.90
C ASN A 572 -13.48 25.66 20.88
N ASP A 573 -14.16 26.79 21.08
CA ASP A 573 -15.30 26.91 22.00
C ASP A 573 -16.55 26.07 21.62
N GLN A 574 -16.61 25.60 20.37
CA GLN A 574 -17.75 24.81 19.86
C GLN A 574 -17.61 23.30 20.17
N GLY A 575 -16.45 22.83 20.64
CA GLY A 575 -16.17 21.41 20.83
C GLY A 575 -16.09 20.62 19.51
N GLU A 576 -15.80 21.31 18.40
CA GLU A 576 -15.73 20.68 17.08
C GLU A 576 -14.38 19.97 16.89
N ILE A 577 -14.43 18.63 16.78
CA ILE A 577 -13.24 17.79 16.60
C ILE A 577 -12.98 17.41 15.13
N GLY A 578 -13.98 17.58 14.24
CA GLY A 578 -13.85 17.31 12.81
C GLY A 578 -13.30 15.92 12.48
N PHE A 579 -12.14 15.87 11.83
CA PHE A 579 -11.49 14.65 11.34
C PHE A 579 -11.08 13.67 12.45
N LEU A 580 -10.96 14.16 13.69
CA LEU A 580 -10.70 13.34 14.88
C LEU A 580 -11.88 12.44 15.27
N SER A 581 -13.07 12.61 14.66
CA SER A 581 -14.20 11.71 14.88
C SER A 581 -13.96 10.27 14.43
N ASP A 582 -13.00 10.03 13.52
CA ASP A 582 -12.58 8.69 13.12
C ASP A 582 -11.59 8.09 14.14
N ILE A 583 -12.14 7.41 15.14
CA ILE A 583 -11.37 6.78 16.22
C ILE A 583 -10.41 5.69 15.73
N ARG A 584 -10.63 5.09 14.54
CA ARG A 584 -9.71 4.09 13.97
C ARG A 584 -8.37 4.72 13.58
N ARG A 585 -8.38 5.99 13.14
CA ARG A 585 -7.15 6.76 12.87
C ARG A 585 -6.35 6.97 14.15
N MET A 586 -7.02 7.29 15.26
CA MET A 586 -6.35 7.41 16.55
C MET A 586 -5.81 6.10 17.06
N ASN A 587 -6.55 5.00 16.88
CA ASN A 587 -6.03 3.67 17.18
C ASN A 587 -4.71 3.41 16.44
N VAL A 588 -4.64 3.75 15.15
CA VAL A 588 -3.40 3.63 14.37
C VAL A 588 -2.31 4.54 14.91
N ALA A 589 -2.59 5.82 15.16
CA ALA A 589 -1.61 6.79 15.62
C ALA A 589 -0.96 6.39 16.96
N MET A 590 -1.78 6.05 17.96
CA MET A 590 -1.32 5.63 19.30
C MET A 590 -0.48 4.36 19.22
N THR A 591 -0.90 3.39 18.39
CA THR A 591 -0.24 2.07 18.28
C THR A 591 1.01 2.07 17.39
N ARG A 592 1.49 3.25 16.97
CA ARG A 592 2.81 3.41 16.34
C ARG A 592 3.94 3.48 17.36
N ALA A 593 3.65 3.89 18.59
CA ALA A 593 4.63 4.06 19.65
C ALA A 593 5.12 2.71 20.20
N ARG A 594 6.43 2.58 20.40
CA ARG A 594 6.99 1.42 21.10
C ARG A 594 7.12 1.74 22.59
N LYS A 595 7.95 2.71 22.94
CA LYS A 595 8.36 2.99 24.32
C LYS A 595 7.63 4.19 24.94
N LYS A 596 7.43 5.27 24.17
CA LYS A 596 6.81 6.51 24.67
C LYS A 596 5.79 7.07 23.69
N LEU A 597 4.60 7.37 24.19
CA LEU A 597 3.53 8.07 23.49
C LEU A 597 3.24 9.39 24.21
N VAL A 598 3.37 10.51 23.50
CA VAL A 598 3.01 11.85 23.98
C VAL A 598 1.87 12.37 23.12
N VAL A 599 0.75 12.70 23.74
CA VAL A 599 -0.42 13.29 23.08
C VAL A 599 -0.61 14.70 23.61
N ILE A 600 -0.68 15.69 22.73
CA ILE A 600 -0.86 17.10 23.08
C ILE A 600 -2.16 17.57 22.46
N GLY A 601 -3.05 18.12 23.27
CA GLY A 601 -4.32 18.64 22.78
C GLY A 601 -5.18 19.27 23.87
N ASP A 602 -6.24 19.94 23.44
CA ASP A 602 -7.16 20.64 24.33
C ASP A 602 -8.26 19.69 24.85
N SER A 603 -8.20 19.35 26.14
CA SER A 603 -9.18 18.48 26.79
C SER A 603 -10.60 19.03 26.72
N ALA A 604 -10.79 20.36 26.75
CA ALA A 604 -12.10 20.99 26.72
C ALA A 604 -12.79 20.77 25.36
N THR A 605 -12.04 20.87 24.28
CA THR A 605 -12.53 20.58 22.91
C THR A 605 -12.68 19.08 22.66
N LEU A 606 -11.68 18.27 23.05
CA LEU A 606 -11.63 16.85 22.70
C LEU A 606 -12.67 16.01 23.45
N SER A 607 -12.98 16.35 24.70
CA SER A 607 -13.90 15.59 25.55
C SER A 607 -15.35 15.57 25.06
N GLY A 608 -15.68 16.30 23.99
CA GLY A 608 -16.96 16.19 23.30
C GLY A 608 -17.25 14.80 22.72
N LEU A 609 -16.21 13.98 22.47
CA LEU A 609 -16.36 12.59 22.06
C LEU A 609 -15.95 11.65 23.21
N PRO A 610 -16.79 10.65 23.60
CA PRO A 610 -16.50 9.73 24.70
C PRO A 610 -15.13 9.06 24.59
N PHE A 611 -14.71 8.71 23.36
CA PHE A 611 -13.41 8.13 23.09
C PHE A 611 -12.22 8.97 23.59
N TYR A 612 -12.30 10.31 23.52
CA TYR A 612 -11.20 11.15 24.01
C TYR A 612 -11.31 11.41 25.51
N ALA A 613 -12.52 11.61 26.02
CA ALA A 613 -12.76 11.74 27.46
C ALA A 613 -12.23 10.50 28.21
N ASP A 614 -12.59 9.31 27.75
CA ASP A 614 -12.14 8.04 28.35
C ASP A 614 -10.61 7.85 28.24
N PHE A 615 -9.97 8.36 27.17
CA PHE A 615 -8.51 8.32 27.02
C PHE A 615 -7.81 9.25 28.02
N ILE A 616 -8.36 10.43 28.25
CA ILE A 616 -7.84 11.40 29.22
C ILE A 616 -7.98 10.82 30.63
N THR A 617 -9.15 10.28 31.00
CA THR A 617 -9.34 9.59 32.27
C THR A 617 -8.40 8.39 32.44
N TYR A 618 -8.16 7.63 31.36
CA TYR A 618 -7.17 6.56 31.36
C TYR A 618 -5.74 7.08 31.64
N ALA A 619 -5.35 8.22 31.06
CA ALA A 619 -4.08 8.86 31.36
C ALA A 619 -4.00 9.37 32.81
N GLU A 620 -5.07 9.96 33.35
CA GLU A 620 -5.15 10.38 34.77
C GLU A 620 -4.95 9.21 35.72
N HIS A 621 -5.63 8.08 35.48
CA HIS A 621 -5.50 6.87 36.28
C HIS A 621 -4.08 6.30 36.29
N LEU A 622 -3.31 6.52 35.22
CA LEU A 622 -1.90 6.12 35.12
C LEU A 622 -0.93 7.18 35.64
N HIS A 623 -1.41 8.30 36.19
CA HIS A 623 -0.61 9.47 36.55
C HIS A 623 0.22 10.01 35.36
N ALA A 624 -0.34 9.89 34.15
CA ALA A 624 0.24 10.29 32.87
C ALA A 624 -0.34 11.61 32.32
N TYR A 625 -1.27 12.22 33.04
CA TYR A 625 -1.86 13.52 32.68
C TYR A 625 -0.99 14.67 33.20
N GLN A 626 -0.73 15.66 32.36
CA GLN A 626 0.02 16.88 32.68
C GLN A 626 -0.69 18.09 32.09
N SER A 627 -0.59 19.25 32.76
CA SER A 627 -1.03 20.52 32.20
C SER A 627 0.11 21.19 31.42
N ALA A 628 -0.18 21.78 30.26
CA ALA A 628 0.82 22.58 29.54
C ALA A 628 1.35 23.78 30.37
N TRP A 629 0.59 24.23 31.39
CA TRP A 629 1.05 25.23 32.36
C TRP A 629 2.26 24.80 33.19
N GLU A 630 2.51 23.50 33.34
CA GLU A 630 3.70 22.98 34.04
C GLU A 630 5.00 23.24 33.25
N TRP A 631 4.87 23.56 31.97
CA TRP A 631 5.96 23.69 31.01
C TRP A 631 6.11 25.09 30.41
N MET A 632 5.16 26.00 30.69
CA MET A 632 5.19 27.41 30.28
C MET A 632 5.88 28.26 31.34
#